data_AF-A0A1E7HF00-F1
#
_entry.id   AF-A0A1E7HF00-F1
#
_cell.length_a   1.000
_cell.length_b   1.000
_cell.length_c   1.000
_cell.angle_alpha   90.00
_cell.angle_beta   90.00
_cell.angle_gamma   90.00
#
_symmetry.space_group_name_H-M   'P 1'
#
loop_
_entity.id
_entity.type
_entity.pdbx_description
1 polymer ?
#
loop_
_entity_poly.entity_id
_entity_poly.type
_entity_poly.pdbx_seq_one_letter_code
_entity_poly.pdbx_strand_id
1 'polypeptide(L)'
;MSRNESDTEKLIKRLQQLPELDPPPNLVTEIMAKIRPTRKPLWQRVFSYLIRPRHITLQPLPLAGAAMLAAAVFWLGMVTGMNRVQLEGQPVQVTGVEKALKDPKASFLAGRGLMAAGLMAEALPLLQKASLSAPDNPEYAYWEGLCYWANGMPVKERSSYMRGVSSSPNTVPLLLNLGHNLLEQEKLGDALVQYSRVLTVAPHEQTALYNSGLIYNLQQDPQNEITAWKTYLQHYRSGKNSFRAVTRLNNLNDFTYRIYHLGTRKIILHQSALVRMSPTDEVSHEVEILAEGLRNDPRLQLDIVFFHEGDALTARTKAILLKENIVAAVGAKEEKRVRLSWFGEKETVRTANGNYQLPESLLLFGRRNFTQDKETKI
;
A
#
# COMPACT_ATOMS: atom_id res chain seq x y z
N MET A 1 -21.26 -44.39 41.57
CA MET A 1 -21.12 -43.51 40.40
C MET A 1 -22.15 -43.88 39.33
N SER A 2 -23.47 -43.71 39.56
CA SER A 2 -24.47 -44.03 38.51
C SER A 2 -25.74 -43.16 38.53
N ARG A 3 -25.75 -42.04 39.27
CA ARG A 3 -26.94 -41.16 39.37
C ARG A 3 -26.92 -39.97 38.41
N ASN A 4 -25.74 -39.49 38.00
CA ASN A 4 -25.63 -38.29 37.15
C ASN A 4 -25.87 -38.55 35.65
N GLU A 5 -25.52 -39.73 35.14
CA GLU A 5 -25.62 -40.01 33.69
C GLU A 5 -27.08 -40.02 33.20
N SER A 6 -27.98 -40.60 34.00
CA SER A 6 -29.43 -40.62 33.73
C SER A 6 -30.06 -39.23 33.69
N ASP A 7 -29.57 -38.30 34.52
CA ASP A 7 -30.10 -36.94 34.58
C ASP A 7 -29.64 -36.12 33.38
N THR A 8 -28.40 -36.30 32.93
CA THR A 8 -27.91 -35.70 31.67
C THR A 8 -28.65 -36.21 30.44
N GLU A 9 -28.89 -37.52 30.34
CA GLU A 9 -29.66 -38.07 29.21
C GLU A 9 -31.11 -37.59 29.23
N LYS A 10 -31.75 -37.54 30.41
CA LYS A 10 -33.10 -36.96 30.55
C LYS A 10 -33.13 -35.48 30.21
N LEU A 11 -32.07 -34.73 30.52
CA LEU A 11 -31.96 -33.31 30.18
C LEU A 11 -31.81 -33.11 28.67
N ILE A 12 -30.96 -33.90 28.01
CA ILE A 12 -30.77 -33.86 26.55
C ILE A 12 -32.07 -34.22 25.84
N LYS A 13 -32.77 -35.26 26.30
CA LYS A 13 -34.05 -35.68 25.71
C LYS A 13 -35.16 -34.64 25.89
N ARG A 14 -35.16 -33.89 27.00
CA ARG A 14 -36.06 -32.76 27.22
C ARG A 14 -35.70 -31.55 26.35
N LEU A 15 -34.42 -31.26 26.16
CA LEU A 15 -33.95 -30.16 25.31
C LEU A 15 -34.27 -30.40 23.82
N GLN A 16 -34.23 -31.66 23.38
CA GLN A 16 -34.61 -32.05 22.01
C GLN A 16 -36.11 -32.02 21.74
N GLN A 17 -36.95 -31.97 22.78
CA GLN A 17 -38.42 -31.93 22.68
C GLN A 17 -39.02 -30.54 22.94
N LEU A 18 -38.19 -29.51 23.16
CA LEU A 18 -38.69 -28.16 23.29
C LEU A 18 -39.22 -27.69 21.92
N PRO A 19 -40.49 -27.27 21.81
CA PRO A 19 -40.97 -26.65 20.59
C PRO A 19 -40.13 -25.41 20.30
N GLU A 20 -39.76 -25.18 19.04
CA GLU A 20 -39.09 -23.96 18.59
C GLU A 20 -40.01 -22.76 18.90
N LEU A 21 -39.83 -22.20 20.09
CA LEU A 21 -40.43 -20.94 20.48
C LEU A 21 -39.54 -19.85 19.91
N ASP A 22 -40.10 -19.09 18.98
CA ASP A 22 -39.46 -17.87 18.51
C ASP A 22 -39.02 -17.04 19.72
N PRO A 23 -37.77 -16.53 19.72
CA PRO A 23 -37.27 -15.76 20.84
C PRO A 23 -38.21 -14.59 21.12
N PRO A 24 -38.54 -14.31 22.39
CA PRO A 24 -39.48 -13.25 22.71
C PRO A 24 -38.99 -11.94 22.09
N PRO A 25 -39.87 -11.12 21.49
CA PRO A 25 -39.49 -10.03 20.58
C PRO A 25 -38.59 -8.96 21.23
N ASN A 26 -38.51 -8.96 22.56
CA ASN A 26 -37.74 -8.08 23.42
C ASN A 26 -36.42 -8.68 23.96
N LEU A 27 -36.07 -9.94 23.62
CA LEU A 27 -34.88 -10.63 24.13
C LEU A 27 -33.58 -9.92 23.73
N VAL A 28 -33.49 -9.48 22.48
CA VAL A 28 -32.33 -8.72 21.98
C VAL A 28 -32.21 -7.40 22.73
N THR A 29 -33.34 -6.74 23.01
CA THR A 29 -33.37 -5.48 23.74
C THR A 29 -32.90 -5.65 25.20
N GLU A 30 -33.30 -6.73 25.86
CA GLU A 30 -32.86 -7.07 27.22
C GLU A 30 -31.38 -7.43 27.30
N ILE A 31 -30.86 -8.20 26.33
CA ILE A 31 -29.45 -8.55 26.21
C ILE A 31 -28.61 -7.28 25.99
N MET A 32 -29.06 -6.41 25.09
CA MET A 32 -28.38 -5.14 24.80
C MET A 32 -28.46 -4.14 25.96
N ALA A 33 -29.50 -4.20 26.79
CA ALA A 33 -29.62 -3.39 28.00
C ALA A 33 -28.64 -3.81 29.11
N LYS A 34 -28.25 -5.10 29.15
CA LYS A 34 -27.27 -5.62 30.13
C LYS A 34 -25.81 -5.50 29.67
N ILE A 35 -25.56 -5.34 28.37
CA ILE A 35 -24.22 -5.02 27.86
C ILE A 35 -23.96 -3.54 28.11
N ARG A 36 -23.22 -3.22 29.19
CA ARG A 36 -22.73 -1.86 29.42
C ARG A 36 -21.93 -1.41 28.19
N PRO A 37 -22.35 -0.38 27.45
CA PRO A 37 -21.53 0.15 26.36
C PRO A 37 -20.24 0.71 26.96
N THR A 38 -19.11 0.27 26.44
CA THR A 38 -17.80 0.86 26.74
C THR A 38 -17.91 2.36 26.50
N ARG A 39 -17.71 3.16 27.57
CA ARG A 39 -17.72 4.63 27.44
C ARG A 39 -16.69 5.01 26.38
N LYS A 40 -17.16 5.66 25.30
CA LYS A 40 -16.27 6.17 24.25
C LYS A 40 -15.19 7.05 24.88
N PRO A 41 -13.91 6.89 24.50
CA PRO A 41 -12.81 7.68 25.06
C PRO A 41 -13.07 9.17 24.85
N LEU A 42 -12.61 10.00 25.79
CA LEU A 42 -12.98 11.43 25.89
C LEU A 42 -12.82 12.17 24.55
N TRP A 43 -11.75 11.88 23.82
CA TRP A 43 -11.45 12.47 22.52
C TRP A 43 -12.50 12.15 21.45
N GLN A 44 -13.08 10.95 21.44
CA GLN A 44 -14.16 10.59 20.50
C GLN A 44 -15.49 11.29 20.85
N ARG A 45 -15.75 11.62 22.12
CA ARG A 45 -16.92 12.42 22.52
C ARG A 45 -16.74 13.88 22.11
N VAL A 46 -15.52 14.41 22.25
CA VAL A 46 -15.16 15.75 21.78
C VAL A 46 -15.26 15.82 20.26
N PHE A 47 -14.72 14.83 19.54
CA PHE A 47 -14.74 14.79 18.07
C PHE A 47 -16.16 14.62 17.52
N SER A 48 -16.99 13.78 18.15
CA SER A 48 -18.39 13.61 17.72
C SER A 48 -19.30 14.78 18.11
N TYR A 49 -18.93 15.58 19.11
CA TYR A 49 -19.59 16.86 19.40
C TYR A 49 -19.21 17.94 18.37
N LEU A 50 -17.95 17.97 17.93
CA LEU A 50 -17.44 18.95 16.95
C LEU A 50 -17.97 18.73 15.52
N ILE A 51 -18.34 17.50 15.16
CA ILE A 51 -18.69 17.13 13.77
C ILE A 51 -20.19 16.88 13.58
N ARG A 52 -21.02 17.15 14.60
CA ARG A 52 -22.47 17.08 14.43
C ARG A 52 -22.95 18.25 13.56
N PRO A 53 -23.58 18.00 12.39
CA PRO A 53 -24.16 19.07 11.60
C PRO A 53 -25.29 19.71 12.41
N ARG A 54 -25.07 20.95 12.85
CA ARG A 54 -26.12 21.80 13.43
C ARG A 54 -26.64 22.69 12.32
N HIS A 55 -27.95 22.72 12.14
CA HIS A 55 -28.60 23.75 11.34
C HIS A 55 -28.46 25.08 12.08
N ILE A 56 -27.59 25.96 11.58
CA ILE A 56 -27.36 27.30 12.13
C ILE A 56 -28.31 28.25 11.40
N THR A 57 -29.29 28.80 12.10
CA THR A 57 -30.08 29.94 11.60
C THR A 57 -29.23 31.20 11.76
N LEU A 58 -28.75 31.74 10.63
CA LEU A 58 -27.86 32.89 10.58
C LEU A 58 -28.64 34.19 10.84
N GLN A 59 -28.61 34.70 12.07
CA GLN A 59 -28.96 36.09 12.36
C GLN A 59 -27.73 36.99 12.18
N PRO A 60 -27.87 38.24 11.67
CA PRO A 60 -26.73 39.08 11.30
C PRO A 60 -25.87 39.54 12.49
N LEU A 61 -26.47 39.66 13.68
CA LEU A 61 -25.80 40.14 14.89
C LEU A 61 -24.71 39.19 15.43
N PRO A 62 -24.94 37.86 15.58
CA PRO A 62 -23.88 36.93 15.98
C PRO A 62 -22.82 36.70 14.90
N LEU A 63 -23.12 37.01 13.62
CA LEU A 63 -22.13 36.93 12.53
C LEU A 63 -21.07 38.02 12.65
N ALA A 64 -21.48 39.25 12.96
CA ALA A 64 -20.57 40.36 13.21
C ALA A 64 -19.70 40.10 14.45
N GLY A 65 -20.29 39.52 15.50
CA GLY A 65 -19.56 39.06 16.69
C GLY A 65 -18.54 37.98 16.37
N ALA A 66 -18.93 36.94 15.62
CA ALA A 66 -18.04 35.85 15.22
C ALA A 66 -16.92 36.32 14.26
N ALA A 67 -17.22 37.26 13.35
CA ALA A 67 -16.22 37.87 12.47
C ALA A 67 -15.22 38.73 13.25
N MET A 68 -15.67 39.51 14.24
CA MET A 68 -14.77 40.25 15.13
C MET A 68 -13.93 39.32 15.99
N LEU A 69 -14.49 38.21 16.47
CA LEU A 69 -13.75 37.23 17.27
C LEU A 69 -12.75 36.44 16.40
N ALA A 70 -13.11 36.11 15.16
CA ALA A 70 -12.20 35.51 14.18
C ALA A 70 -11.08 36.48 13.77
N ALA A 71 -11.38 37.77 13.58
CA ALA A 71 -10.40 38.81 13.33
C ALA A 71 -9.49 39.03 14.55
N ALA A 72 -10.04 39.01 15.76
CA ALA A 72 -9.27 39.10 17.00
C ALA A 72 -8.39 37.87 17.22
N VAL A 73 -8.85 36.65 16.90
CA VAL A 73 -8.05 35.42 16.95
C VAL A 73 -7.02 35.38 15.83
N PHE A 74 -7.31 35.95 14.65
CA PHE A 74 -6.35 36.11 13.57
C PHE A 74 -5.26 37.13 13.93
N TRP A 75 -5.63 38.27 14.52
CA TRP A 75 -4.68 39.27 15.02
C TRP A 75 -3.91 38.78 16.22
N LEU A 76 -4.55 38.09 17.17
CA LEU A 76 -3.88 37.44 18.29
C LEU A 76 -2.98 36.33 17.77
N GLY A 77 -3.38 35.56 16.75
CA GLY A 77 -2.56 34.56 16.07
C GLY A 77 -1.40 35.15 15.29
N MET A 78 -1.52 36.38 14.78
CA MET A 78 -0.38 37.14 14.25
C MET A 78 0.54 37.63 15.38
N VAL A 79 -0.01 38.17 16.47
CA VAL A 79 0.75 38.70 17.61
C VAL A 79 1.42 37.58 18.44
N THR A 80 0.79 36.41 18.56
CA THR A 80 1.36 35.22 19.23
C THR A 80 2.11 34.32 18.25
N GLY A 81 1.80 34.38 16.95
CA GLY A 81 2.61 33.78 15.88
C GLY A 81 3.94 34.50 15.69
N MET A 82 4.03 35.77 16.10
CA MET A 82 5.29 36.50 16.29
C MET A 82 6.12 35.98 17.49
N ASN A 83 5.54 35.15 18.36
CA ASN A 83 6.25 34.45 19.44
C ASN A 83 6.44 32.95 19.12
N ARG A 84 6.67 32.61 17.84
CA ARG A 84 7.48 31.42 17.55
C ARG A 84 8.78 31.62 18.31
N VAL A 85 9.14 30.62 19.12
CA VAL A 85 10.44 30.49 19.76
C VAL A 85 11.51 30.77 18.71
N GLN A 86 11.97 32.01 18.70
CA GLN A 86 13.30 32.38 18.29
C GLN A 86 14.16 31.55 19.24
N LEU A 87 14.56 30.36 18.81
CA LEU A 87 15.87 29.90 19.21
C LEU A 87 16.75 31.08 18.85
N GLU A 88 17.31 31.78 19.83
CA GLU A 88 18.47 32.64 19.63
C GLU A 88 19.66 31.74 19.19
N GLY A 89 19.50 31.00 18.10
CA GLY A 89 20.48 31.14 17.05
C GLY A 89 20.39 32.61 16.68
N GLN A 90 21.49 33.33 16.89
CA GLN A 90 21.70 34.61 16.22
C GLN A 90 21.10 34.51 14.81
N PRO A 91 20.51 35.59 14.24
CA PRO A 91 20.36 35.59 12.80
C PRO A 91 21.73 35.18 12.30
N VAL A 92 21.82 34.02 11.64
CA VAL A 92 22.97 33.78 10.80
C VAL A 92 22.70 34.71 9.63
N GLN A 93 22.85 36.01 9.88
CA GLN A 93 23.49 36.90 8.97
C GLN A 93 24.80 36.18 8.68
N VAL A 94 24.77 35.35 7.64
CA VAL A 94 26.00 34.92 7.01
C VAL A 94 26.50 36.14 6.22
N THR A 95 26.80 37.21 6.97
CA THR A 95 27.61 38.36 6.56
C THR A 95 29.02 37.79 6.36
N GLY A 96 29.19 37.15 5.21
CA GLY A 96 30.31 36.29 4.88
C GLY A 96 30.03 35.38 3.68
N VAL A 97 28.78 34.94 3.46
CA VAL A 97 28.40 34.08 2.31
C VAL A 97 28.36 34.85 0.99
N GLU A 98 27.91 36.11 1.01
CA GLU A 98 27.89 36.95 -0.20
C GLU A 98 29.31 37.20 -0.76
N LYS A 99 30.31 37.34 0.11
CA LYS A 99 31.70 37.60 -0.28
C LYS A 99 32.51 36.31 -0.52
N ALA A 100 32.10 35.18 0.08
CA ALA A 100 32.77 33.88 -0.07
C ALA A 100 32.21 33.00 -1.22
N LEU A 101 30.98 33.19 -1.69
CA LEU A 101 30.39 32.32 -2.71
C LEU A 101 30.65 32.78 -4.16
N LYS A 102 31.89 33.12 -4.54
CA LYS A 102 32.25 33.23 -5.97
C LYS A 102 32.32 31.88 -6.66
N ASP A 103 32.58 30.82 -5.90
CA ASP A 103 32.70 29.46 -6.40
C ASP A 103 31.32 28.82 -6.68
N PRO A 104 31.08 28.35 -7.91
CA PRO A 104 29.91 27.54 -8.30
C PRO A 104 29.62 26.37 -7.36
N LYS A 105 30.67 25.64 -6.96
CA LYS A 105 30.53 24.42 -6.16
C LYS A 105 30.13 24.74 -4.72
N ALA A 106 30.72 25.78 -4.13
CA ALA A 106 30.28 26.27 -2.83
C ALA A 106 28.82 26.75 -2.85
N SER A 107 28.39 27.44 -3.91
CA SER A 107 27.00 27.90 -4.07
C SER A 107 26.04 26.72 -4.16
N PHE A 108 26.41 25.70 -4.93
CA PHE A 108 25.66 24.45 -5.05
C PHE A 108 25.49 23.73 -3.70
N LEU A 109 26.57 23.53 -2.94
CA LEU A 109 26.53 22.85 -1.65
C LEU A 109 25.68 23.62 -0.63
N ALA A 110 25.83 24.95 -0.58
CA ALA A 110 25.00 25.80 0.28
C ALA A 110 23.52 25.72 -0.10
N GLY A 111 23.19 25.79 -1.40
CA GLY A 111 21.83 25.64 -1.90
C GLY A 111 21.21 24.30 -1.50
N ARG A 112 21.94 23.18 -1.63
CA ARG A 112 21.48 21.86 -1.16
C ARG A 112 21.28 21.81 0.36
N GLY A 113 22.17 22.42 1.13
CA GLY A 113 22.02 22.54 2.59
C GLY A 113 20.74 23.28 2.99
N LEU A 114 20.43 24.38 2.31
CA LEU A 114 19.19 25.14 2.53
C LEU A 114 17.95 24.35 2.13
N MET A 115 17.97 23.59 1.02
CA MET A 115 16.87 22.68 0.67
C MET A 115 16.62 21.63 1.76
N ALA A 116 17.69 21.04 2.31
CA ALA A 116 17.57 20.06 3.39
C ALA A 116 17.00 20.69 4.68
N ALA A 117 17.21 21.99 4.90
CA ALA A 117 16.64 22.77 5.99
C ALA A 117 15.18 23.24 5.74
N GLY A 118 14.59 22.93 4.57
CA GLY A 118 13.24 23.37 4.21
C GLY A 118 13.17 24.79 3.63
N LEU A 119 14.31 25.47 3.44
CA LEU A 119 14.41 26.87 3.02
C LEU A 119 14.52 26.97 1.50
N MET A 120 13.45 26.54 0.81
CA MET A 120 13.43 26.38 -0.65
C MET A 120 13.57 27.69 -1.42
N ALA A 121 13.01 28.78 -0.90
CA ALA A 121 13.10 30.11 -1.53
C ALA A 121 14.52 30.68 -1.50
N GLU A 122 15.26 30.42 -0.42
CA GLU A 122 16.64 30.88 -0.21
C GLU A 122 17.66 29.99 -0.94
N ALA A 123 17.35 28.70 -1.08
CA ALA A 123 18.16 27.76 -1.84
C ALA A 123 18.21 28.07 -3.34
N LEU A 124 17.08 28.51 -3.90
CA LEU A 124 16.92 28.71 -5.34
C LEU A 124 17.98 29.63 -5.98
N PRO A 125 18.23 30.86 -5.49
CA PRO A 125 19.25 31.73 -6.09
C PRO A 125 20.66 31.13 -6.04
N LEU A 126 21.00 30.33 -5.02
CA LEU A 126 22.31 29.68 -4.92
C LEU A 126 22.46 28.55 -5.93
N LEU A 127 21.41 27.75 -6.14
CA LEU A 127 21.38 26.68 -7.14
C LEU A 127 21.38 27.24 -8.57
N GLN A 128 20.62 28.31 -8.82
CA GLN A 128 20.66 29.05 -10.08
C GLN A 128 22.08 29.56 -10.37
N LYS A 129 22.75 30.14 -9.38
CA LYS A 129 24.12 30.62 -9.52
C LYS A 129 25.08 29.51 -9.94
N ALA A 130 25.02 28.36 -9.25
CA ALA A 130 25.82 27.19 -9.61
C ALA A 130 25.52 26.71 -11.03
N SER A 131 24.24 26.67 -11.39
CA SER A 131 23.83 26.22 -12.71
C SER A 131 24.22 27.18 -13.84
N LEU A 132 24.18 28.49 -13.61
CA LEU A 132 24.64 29.50 -14.58
C LEU A 132 26.15 29.39 -14.86
N SER A 133 26.94 29.01 -13.87
CA SER A 133 28.39 28.85 -14.05
C SER A 133 28.81 27.55 -14.74
N ALA A 134 27.98 26.52 -14.69
CA ALA A 134 28.18 25.27 -15.43
C ALA A 134 26.83 24.78 -15.97
N PRO A 135 26.33 25.37 -17.08
CA PRO A 135 25.00 25.08 -17.61
C PRO A 135 24.81 23.61 -18.01
N ASP A 136 25.90 22.94 -18.41
CA ASP A 136 25.91 21.55 -18.84
C ASP A 136 26.13 20.55 -17.70
N ASN A 137 26.16 21.01 -16.43
CA ASN A 137 26.29 20.10 -15.30
C ASN A 137 24.93 19.47 -14.96
N PRO A 138 24.74 18.14 -15.17
CA PRO A 138 23.46 17.48 -14.94
C PRO A 138 23.07 17.44 -13.46
N GLU A 139 24.03 17.43 -12.53
CA GLU A 139 23.75 17.49 -11.10
C GLU A 139 23.18 18.86 -10.71
N TYR A 140 23.75 19.95 -11.23
CA TYR A 140 23.24 21.30 -10.94
C TYR A 140 21.84 21.49 -11.50
N ALA A 141 21.60 21.03 -12.73
CA ALA A 141 20.30 21.03 -13.36
C ALA A 141 19.26 20.20 -12.59
N TYR A 142 19.66 19.04 -12.04
CA TYR A 142 18.81 18.20 -11.20
C TYR A 142 18.37 18.92 -9.92
N TRP A 143 19.31 19.47 -9.15
CA TRP A 143 18.98 20.13 -7.88
C TRP A 143 18.24 21.46 -8.10
N GLU A 144 18.56 22.21 -9.16
CA GLU A 144 17.78 23.39 -9.55
C GLU A 144 16.32 23.00 -9.86
N GLY A 145 16.12 21.92 -10.64
CA GLY A 145 14.79 21.40 -10.96
C GLY A 145 14.01 20.97 -9.72
N LEU A 146 14.63 20.23 -8.80
CA LEU A 146 14.00 19.87 -7.52
C LEU A 146 13.60 21.09 -6.70
N CYS A 147 14.42 22.15 -6.72
CA CYS A 147 14.11 23.38 -6.02
C CYS A 147 12.91 24.10 -6.66
N TYR A 148 12.83 24.15 -8.00
CA TYR A 148 11.65 24.67 -8.69
C TYR A 148 10.38 23.85 -8.40
N TRP A 149 10.48 22.52 -8.37
CA TRP A 149 9.36 21.64 -7.98
C TRP A 149 8.84 22.00 -6.58
N ALA A 150 9.75 22.09 -5.60
CA ALA A 150 9.41 22.43 -4.22
C ALA A 150 8.80 23.85 -4.07
N ASN A 151 9.12 24.76 -5.00
CA ASN A 151 8.55 26.11 -5.07
C ASN A 151 7.29 26.20 -5.97
N GLY A 152 6.75 25.09 -6.47
CA GLY A 152 5.55 25.08 -7.31
C GLY A 152 5.74 25.74 -8.68
N MET A 153 6.94 25.64 -9.26
CA MET A 153 7.29 26.24 -10.56
C MET A 153 7.50 25.18 -11.66
N PRO A 154 6.44 24.47 -12.11
CA PRO A 154 6.56 23.25 -12.93
C PRO A 154 7.19 23.48 -14.31
N VAL A 155 7.05 24.67 -14.89
CA VAL A 155 7.68 25.00 -16.19
C VAL A 155 9.19 25.15 -16.07
N LYS A 156 9.66 25.80 -14.99
CA LYS A 156 11.10 26.00 -14.73
C LYS A 156 11.77 24.72 -14.26
N GLU A 157 11.06 23.92 -13.46
CA GLU A 157 11.45 22.55 -13.12
C GLU A 157 11.73 21.74 -14.39
N ARG A 158 10.75 21.67 -15.31
CA ARG A 158 10.90 20.94 -16.57
C ARG A 158 12.10 21.42 -17.38
N SER A 159 12.26 22.74 -17.52
CA SER A 159 13.38 23.33 -18.25
C SER A 159 14.73 22.92 -17.66
N SER A 160 14.83 22.88 -16.33
CA SER A 160 16.05 22.46 -15.63
C SER A 160 16.35 20.98 -15.89
N TYR A 161 15.36 20.09 -15.75
CA TYR A 161 15.58 18.68 -16.05
C TYR A 161 15.89 18.43 -17.53
N MET A 162 15.22 19.10 -18.47
CA MET A 162 15.51 18.99 -19.89
C MET A 162 16.96 19.38 -20.20
N ARG A 163 17.46 20.48 -19.62
CA ARG A 163 18.88 20.87 -19.73
C ARG A 163 19.81 19.78 -19.22
N GLY A 164 19.56 19.25 -18.02
CA GLY A 164 20.36 18.15 -17.47
C GLY A 164 20.35 16.90 -18.36
N VAL A 165 19.18 16.54 -18.91
CA VAL A 165 19.03 15.41 -19.83
C VAL A 165 19.75 15.66 -21.16
N SER A 166 19.76 16.89 -21.67
CA SER A 166 20.52 17.23 -22.89
C SER A 166 22.02 17.01 -22.70
N SER A 167 22.56 17.38 -21.55
CA SER A 167 24.00 17.20 -21.25
C SER A 167 24.36 15.78 -20.82
N SER A 168 23.43 15.06 -20.17
CA SER A 168 23.61 13.65 -19.78
C SER A 168 22.33 12.82 -20.02
N PRO A 169 22.16 12.27 -21.24
CA PRO A 169 20.90 11.66 -21.69
C PRO A 169 20.41 10.44 -20.92
N ASN A 170 21.30 9.76 -20.18
CA ASN A 170 21.01 8.50 -19.50
C ASN A 170 20.97 8.64 -17.96
N THR A 171 20.94 9.87 -17.44
CA THR A 171 20.87 10.10 -15.99
C THR A 171 19.48 9.75 -15.45
N VAL A 172 19.36 8.59 -14.80
CA VAL A 172 18.08 8.06 -14.28
C VAL A 172 17.32 9.05 -13.39
N PRO A 173 17.93 9.73 -12.39
CA PRO A 173 17.21 10.72 -11.57
C PRO A 173 16.59 11.86 -12.38
N LEU A 174 17.28 12.35 -13.42
CA LEU A 174 16.78 13.42 -14.28
C LEU A 174 15.61 12.93 -15.14
N LEU A 175 15.72 11.74 -15.73
CA LEU A 175 14.64 11.15 -16.54
C LEU A 175 13.39 10.85 -15.70
N LEU A 176 13.57 10.30 -14.49
CA LEU A 176 12.46 10.03 -13.57
C LEU A 176 11.71 11.31 -13.20
N ASN A 177 12.42 12.36 -12.78
CA ASN A 177 11.78 13.59 -12.36
C ASN A 177 11.19 14.38 -13.53
N LEU A 178 11.78 14.30 -14.73
CA LEU A 178 11.13 14.79 -15.94
C LEU A 178 9.83 14.02 -16.23
N GLY A 179 9.84 12.69 -16.09
CA GLY A 179 8.64 11.85 -16.19
C GLY A 179 7.57 12.20 -15.15
N HIS A 180 7.96 12.46 -13.90
CA HIS A 180 7.03 12.92 -12.85
C HIS A 180 6.42 14.27 -13.19
N ASN A 181 7.23 15.27 -13.54
CA ASN A 181 6.74 16.58 -13.94
C ASN A 181 5.78 16.51 -15.14
N LEU A 182 6.05 15.65 -16.12
CA LEU A 182 5.16 15.44 -17.27
C LEU A 182 3.86 14.75 -16.86
N LEU A 183 3.93 13.74 -16.00
CA LEU A 183 2.77 13.03 -15.46
C LEU A 183 1.86 13.95 -14.64
N GLU A 184 2.42 14.77 -13.76
CA GLU A 184 1.67 15.76 -12.96
C GLU A 184 0.97 16.81 -13.82
N GLN A 185 1.44 17.01 -15.04
CA GLN A 185 0.89 17.94 -16.03
C GLN A 185 0.02 17.21 -17.07
N GLU A 186 -0.40 15.97 -16.77
CA GLU A 186 -1.25 15.10 -17.59
C GLU A 186 -0.69 14.82 -19.00
N LYS A 187 0.61 15.02 -19.21
CA LYS A 187 1.31 14.68 -20.46
C LYS A 187 1.72 13.22 -20.46
N LEU A 188 0.72 12.35 -20.47
CA LEU A 188 0.86 10.91 -20.27
C LEU A 188 1.83 10.24 -21.26
N GLY A 189 1.73 10.58 -22.55
CA GLY A 189 2.61 10.04 -23.59
C GLY A 189 4.08 10.45 -23.40
N ASP A 190 4.32 11.75 -23.15
CA ASP A 190 5.67 12.26 -22.92
C ASP A 190 6.30 11.66 -21.64
N ALA A 191 5.50 11.46 -20.59
CA ALA A 191 5.93 10.81 -19.36
C ALA A 191 6.34 9.35 -19.60
N LEU A 192 5.54 8.58 -20.35
CA LEU A 192 5.88 7.21 -20.75
C LEU A 192 7.19 7.15 -21.55
N VAL A 193 7.45 8.11 -22.44
CA VAL A 193 8.73 8.20 -23.16
C VAL A 193 9.90 8.32 -22.18
N GLN A 194 9.79 9.16 -21.15
CA GLN A 194 10.88 9.31 -20.16
C GLN A 194 11.03 8.07 -19.28
N TYR A 195 9.93 7.48 -18.80
CA TYR A 195 10.00 6.22 -18.04
C TYR A 195 10.55 5.07 -18.89
N SER A 196 10.22 5.01 -20.17
CA SER A 196 10.78 3.99 -21.08
C SER A 196 12.29 4.16 -21.21
N ARG A 197 12.80 5.40 -21.30
CA ARG A 197 14.23 5.68 -21.28
C ARG A 197 14.88 5.29 -19.94
N VAL A 198 14.21 5.50 -18.81
CA VAL A 198 14.67 4.99 -17.51
C VAL A 198 14.81 3.49 -17.55
N LEU A 199 13.80 2.76 -18.06
CA LEU A 199 13.81 1.30 -18.13
C LEU A 199 14.84 0.75 -19.13
N THR A 200 15.25 1.52 -20.15
CA THR A 200 16.39 1.14 -20.99
C THR A 200 17.72 1.16 -20.22
N VAL A 201 17.89 2.11 -19.29
CA VAL A 201 19.14 2.27 -18.50
C VAL A 201 19.11 1.40 -17.24
N ALA A 202 17.95 1.31 -16.60
CA ALA A 202 17.69 0.57 -15.37
C ALA A 202 16.40 -0.26 -15.53
N PRO A 203 16.48 -1.47 -16.10
CA PRO A 203 15.31 -2.29 -16.48
C PRO A 203 14.35 -2.63 -15.36
N HIS A 204 14.81 -2.57 -14.12
CA HIS A 204 14.02 -2.89 -12.94
C HIS A 204 13.70 -1.67 -12.10
N GLU A 205 13.84 -0.44 -12.60
CA GLU A 205 13.56 0.74 -11.76
C GLU A 205 12.08 0.77 -11.34
N GLN A 206 11.86 0.69 -10.02
CA GLN A 206 10.55 0.45 -9.41
C GLN A 206 9.53 1.55 -9.74
N THR A 207 9.99 2.80 -9.75
CA THR A 207 9.13 3.99 -9.91
C THR A 207 8.59 4.09 -11.33
N ALA A 208 9.45 3.91 -12.33
CA ALA A 208 9.13 3.89 -13.74
C ALA A 208 8.21 2.72 -14.09
N LEU A 209 8.50 1.50 -13.60
CA LEU A 209 7.60 0.35 -13.80
C LEU A 209 6.20 0.61 -13.23
N TYR A 210 6.12 1.13 -11.99
CA TYR A 210 4.84 1.40 -11.35
C TYR A 210 4.07 2.54 -12.02
N ASN A 211 4.75 3.65 -12.35
CA ASN A 211 4.12 4.81 -12.97
C ASN A 211 3.69 4.53 -14.42
N SER A 212 4.40 3.68 -15.17
CA SER A 212 3.93 3.22 -16.49
C SER A 212 2.59 2.49 -16.39
N GLY A 213 2.42 1.59 -15.43
CA GLY A 213 1.12 0.94 -15.19
C GLY A 213 0.02 1.92 -14.78
N LEU A 214 0.34 2.95 -13.98
CA LEU A 214 -0.62 4.01 -13.66
C LEU A 214 -1.00 4.83 -14.90
N ILE A 215 -0.04 5.11 -15.78
CA ILE A 215 -0.33 5.87 -17.00
C ILE A 215 -1.26 5.07 -17.92
N TYR A 216 -0.99 3.78 -18.15
CA TYR A 216 -1.88 2.96 -18.97
C TYR A 216 -3.31 2.87 -18.37
N ASN A 217 -3.42 2.84 -17.05
CA ASN A 217 -4.71 2.95 -16.37
C ASN A 217 -5.43 4.28 -16.68
N LEU A 218 -4.71 5.41 -16.59
CA LEU A 218 -5.26 6.74 -16.91
C LEU A 218 -5.63 6.88 -18.39
N GLN A 219 -4.89 6.23 -19.28
CA GLN A 219 -5.17 6.17 -20.72
C GLN A 219 -6.30 5.21 -21.08
N GLN A 220 -6.82 4.44 -20.11
CA GLN A 220 -7.82 3.38 -20.34
C GLN A 220 -7.33 2.33 -21.34
N ASP A 221 -6.05 1.97 -21.27
CA ASP A 221 -5.42 0.93 -22.09
C ASP A 221 -5.20 -0.34 -21.25
N PRO A 222 -6.22 -1.22 -21.14
CA PRO A 222 -6.15 -2.39 -20.28
C PRO A 222 -5.09 -3.40 -20.71
N GLN A 223 -4.77 -3.49 -22.00
CA GLN A 223 -3.82 -4.46 -22.51
C GLN A 223 -2.39 -4.11 -22.05
N ASN A 224 -2.00 -2.85 -22.20
CA ASN A 224 -0.70 -2.39 -21.72
C ASN A 224 -0.67 -2.26 -20.20
N GLU A 225 -1.78 -1.91 -19.55
CA GLU A 225 -1.89 -1.91 -18.08
C GLU A 225 -1.62 -3.29 -17.47
N ILE A 226 -2.26 -4.35 -17.99
CA ILE A 226 -2.04 -5.74 -17.54
C ILE A 226 -0.56 -6.11 -17.66
N THR A 227 0.03 -5.82 -18.83
CA THR A 227 1.43 -6.13 -19.10
C THR A 227 2.35 -5.40 -18.13
N ALA A 228 2.13 -4.09 -17.92
CA ALA A 228 2.92 -3.28 -17.00
C ALA A 228 2.83 -3.78 -15.54
N TRP A 229 1.63 -4.12 -15.06
CA TRP A 229 1.49 -4.67 -13.70
C TRP A 229 2.15 -6.03 -13.53
N LYS A 230 2.10 -6.90 -14.55
CA LYS A 230 2.78 -8.20 -14.51
C LYS A 230 4.30 -8.01 -14.47
N THR A 231 4.86 -7.14 -15.31
CA THR A 231 6.29 -6.81 -15.28
C THR A 231 6.72 -6.21 -13.95
N TYR A 232 5.92 -5.29 -13.38
CA TYR A 232 6.19 -4.75 -12.04
C TYR A 232 6.21 -5.85 -10.96
N LEU A 233 5.22 -6.74 -10.96
CA LEU A 233 5.05 -7.79 -9.95
C LEU A 233 6.04 -8.96 -10.10
N GLN A 234 6.69 -9.11 -11.25
CA GLN A 234 7.82 -10.04 -11.42
C GLN A 234 8.99 -9.65 -10.51
N HIS A 235 9.23 -8.36 -10.30
CA HIS A 235 10.36 -7.86 -9.50
C HIS A 235 9.95 -7.39 -8.10
N TYR A 236 8.72 -6.89 -7.93
CA TYR A 236 8.27 -6.22 -6.72
C TYR A 236 6.98 -6.81 -6.16
N ARG A 237 7.09 -7.58 -5.08
CA ARG A 237 5.95 -8.28 -4.43
C ARG A 237 5.68 -7.88 -2.99
N SER A 238 6.32 -6.81 -2.51
CA SER A 238 6.18 -6.33 -1.14
C SER A 238 5.88 -4.83 -1.11
N GLY A 239 5.35 -4.36 0.03
CA GLY A 239 5.00 -2.95 0.20
C GLY A 239 3.66 -2.56 -0.43
N LYS A 240 3.20 -1.35 -0.11
CA LYS A 240 1.86 -0.86 -0.43
C LYS A 240 1.55 -0.84 -1.93
N ASN A 241 2.55 -0.53 -2.76
CA ASN A 241 2.38 -0.41 -4.20
C ASN A 241 2.16 -1.77 -4.87
N SER A 242 2.83 -2.84 -4.45
CA SER A 242 2.57 -4.19 -4.98
C SER A 242 1.17 -4.70 -4.68
N PHE A 243 0.64 -4.50 -3.48
CA PHE A 243 -0.76 -4.88 -3.18
C PHE A 243 -1.76 -4.07 -4.01
N ARG A 244 -1.47 -2.78 -4.25
CA ARG A 244 -2.28 -1.95 -5.15
C ARG A 244 -2.20 -2.41 -6.60
N ALA A 245 -1.01 -2.78 -7.08
CA ALA A 245 -0.82 -3.32 -8.43
C ALA A 245 -1.59 -4.62 -8.64
N VAL A 246 -1.55 -5.56 -7.70
CA VAL A 246 -2.37 -6.79 -7.77
C VAL A 246 -3.86 -6.48 -7.77
N THR A 247 -4.30 -5.53 -6.94
CA THR A 247 -5.72 -5.13 -6.91
C THR A 247 -6.17 -4.58 -8.26
N ARG A 248 -5.35 -3.75 -8.93
CA ARG A 248 -5.64 -3.24 -10.27
C ARG A 248 -5.67 -4.36 -11.30
N LEU A 249 -4.66 -5.23 -11.29
CA LEU A 249 -4.58 -6.39 -12.17
C LEU A 249 -5.82 -7.30 -12.04
N ASN A 250 -6.22 -7.63 -10.81
CA ASN A 250 -7.41 -8.47 -10.57
C ASN A 250 -8.72 -7.77 -10.94
N ASN A 251 -8.80 -6.43 -10.85
CA ASN A 251 -9.96 -5.67 -11.34
C ASN A 251 -10.08 -5.70 -12.87
N LEU A 252 -8.97 -5.92 -13.59
CA LEU A 252 -8.95 -6.19 -15.03
C LEU A 252 -9.23 -7.67 -15.35
N ASN A 253 -9.67 -8.45 -14.36
CA ASN A 253 -9.91 -9.90 -14.43
C ASN A 253 -8.66 -10.72 -14.80
N ASP A 254 -7.45 -10.18 -14.61
CA ASP A 254 -6.21 -10.95 -14.69
C ASP A 254 -5.80 -11.40 -13.29
N PHE A 255 -5.72 -12.72 -13.10
CA PHE A 255 -5.40 -13.36 -11.83
C PHE A 255 -4.02 -14.04 -11.85
N THR A 256 -3.12 -13.59 -12.74
CA THR A 256 -1.73 -14.06 -12.81
C THR A 256 -1.08 -13.96 -11.44
N TYR A 257 -1.23 -12.81 -10.77
CA TYR A 257 -0.83 -12.59 -9.39
C TYR A 257 -2.05 -12.43 -8.49
N ARG A 258 -1.99 -13.00 -7.29
CA ARG A 258 -3.07 -12.89 -6.28
C ARG A 258 -2.51 -12.64 -4.89
N ILE A 259 -3.33 -11.98 -4.08
CA ILE A 259 -3.05 -11.75 -2.66
C ILE A 259 -3.62 -12.91 -1.85
N TYR A 260 -2.77 -13.52 -1.03
CA TYR A 260 -3.16 -14.58 -0.10
C TYR A 260 -2.89 -14.18 1.34
N HIS A 261 -3.69 -14.73 2.25
CA HIS A 261 -3.52 -14.56 3.67
C HIS A 261 -2.71 -15.73 4.23
N LEU A 262 -1.57 -15.45 4.83
CA LEU A 262 -0.74 -16.43 5.52
C LEU A 262 -0.68 -16.05 7.00
N GLY A 263 -1.63 -16.58 7.78
CA GLY A 263 -1.85 -16.15 9.16
C GLY A 263 -2.26 -14.68 9.21
N THR A 264 -1.46 -13.84 9.87
CA THR A 264 -1.74 -12.39 9.98
C THR A 264 -1.11 -11.56 8.85
N ARG A 265 -0.31 -12.18 7.97
CA ARG A 265 0.38 -11.49 6.88
C ARG A 265 -0.35 -11.70 5.57
N LYS A 266 -0.25 -10.72 4.68
CA LYS A 266 -0.64 -10.85 3.28
C LYS A 266 0.62 -11.08 2.46
N ILE A 267 0.54 -11.99 1.51
CA ILE A 267 1.60 -12.29 0.55
C ILE A 267 1.05 -12.19 -0.87
N ILE A 268 1.92 -11.96 -1.84
CA ILE A 268 1.58 -11.96 -3.26
C ILE A 268 2.29 -13.16 -3.89
N LEU A 269 1.52 -14.02 -4.56
CA LEU A 269 2.05 -15.18 -5.27
C LEU A 269 1.67 -15.14 -6.75
N HIS A 270 2.53 -15.72 -7.58
CA HIS A 270 2.28 -15.97 -9.00
C HIS A 270 1.36 -17.19 -9.15
N GLN A 271 0.06 -16.97 -9.04
CA GLN A 271 -0.94 -18.04 -9.04
C GLN A 271 -0.91 -18.86 -10.34
N SER A 272 -0.74 -18.24 -11.52
CA SER A 272 -0.74 -18.99 -12.77
C SER A 272 0.44 -19.95 -12.88
N ALA A 273 1.60 -19.60 -12.32
CA ALA A 273 2.75 -20.50 -12.28
C ALA A 273 2.47 -21.72 -11.40
N LEU A 274 1.88 -21.50 -10.21
CA LEU A 274 1.48 -22.57 -9.29
C LEU A 274 0.37 -23.47 -9.86
N VAL A 275 -0.56 -22.92 -10.65
CA VAL A 275 -1.65 -23.71 -11.25
C VAL A 275 -1.17 -24.52 -12.45
N ARG A 276 -0.36 -23.91 -13.32
CA ARG A 276 0.18 -24.58 -14.51
C ARG A 276 1.28 -25.56 -14.19
N MET A 277 1.88 -25.45 -13.00
CA MET A 277 3.16 -26.09 -12.68
C MET A 277 4.20 -25.68 -13.74
N SER A 278 4.32 -24.36 -13.95
CA SER A 278 5.30 -23.69 -14.83
C SER A 278 6.74 -24.18 -14.58
N PRO A 279 7.74 -23.81 -15.42
CA PRO A 279 9.13 -24.22 -15.23
C PRO A 279 9.57 -24.15 -13.76
N THR A 280 10.34 -25.15 -13.35
CA THR A 280 10.61 -25.47 -11.94
C THR A 280 11.03 -24.28 -11.10
N ASP A 281 11.77 -23.32 -11.67
CA ASP A 281 12.31 -22.19 -10.94
C ASP A 281 11.23 -21.21 -10.45
N GLU A 282 10.21 -20.93 -11.27
CA GLU A 282 9.10 -20.04 -10.87
C GLU A 282 8.31 -20.69 -9.73
N VAL A 283 7.93 -21.96 -9.90
CA VAL A 283 7.19 -22.71 -8.88
C VAL A 283 8.01 -22.84 -7.61
N SER A 284 9.32 -23.09 -7.71
CA SER A 284 10.22 -23.20 -6.55
C SER A 284 10.28 -21.89 -5.76
N HIS A 285 10.33 -20.74 -6.45
CA HIS A 285 10.27 -19.44 -5.79
C HIS A 285 8.96 -19.23 -5.02
N GLU A 286 7.81 -19.53 -5.64
CA GLU A 286 6.51 -19.41 -4.96
C GLU A 286 6.38 -20.38 -3.77
N VAL A 287 6.86 -21.62 -3.94
CA VAL A 287 6.87 -22.66 -2.91
C VAL A 287 7.74 -22.24 -1.73
N GLU A 288 8.89 -21.63 -1.98
CA GLU A 288 9.81 -21.19 -0.94
C GLU A 288 9.20 -20.06 -0.09
N ILE A 289 8.43 -19.14 -0.68
CA ILE A 289 7.68 -18.12 0.08
C ILE A 289 6.69 -18.78 1.05
N LEU A 290 5.97 -19.81 0.60
CA LEU A 290 5.03 -20.55 1.44
C LEU A 290 5.76 -21.35 2.55
N ALA A 291 6.85 -22.01 2.19
CA ALA A 291 7.66 -22.80 3.11
C ALA A 291 8.30 -21.92 4.19
N GLU A 292 8.81 -20.74 3.84
CA GLU A 292 9.34 -19.76 4.79
C GLU A 292 8.27 -19.34 5.80
N GLY A 293 7.04 -19.08 5.33
CA GLY A 293 5.94 -18.76 6.23
C GLY A 293 5.61 -19.88 7.21
N LEU A 294 5.67 -21.14 6.78
CA LEU A 294 5.47 -22.32 7.63
C LEU A 294 6.62 -22.53 8.63
N ARG A 295 7.87 -22.26 8.25
CA ARG A 295 9.04 -22.32 9.14
C ARG A 295 9.00 -21.22 10.21
N ASN A 296 8.62 -20.01 9.80
CA ASN A 296 8.61 -18.84 10.68
C ASN A 296 7.43 -18.84 11.68
N ASP A 297 6.38 -19.63 11.44
CA ASP A 297 5.24 -19.73 12.35
C ASP A 297 4.79 -21.19 12.53
N PRO A 298 5.22 -21.86 13.61
CA PRO A 298 4.83 -23.25 13.89
C PRO A 298 3.31 -23.46 14.06
N ARG A 299 2.56 -22.38 14.38
CA ARG A 299 1.10 -22.43 14.58
C ARG A 299 0.32 -22.27 13.27
N LEU A 300 1.01 -21.94 12.19
CA LEU A 300 0.41 -21.75 10.88
C LEU A 300 0.07 -23.11 10.27
N GLN A 301 -1.20 -23.27 9.92
CA GLN A 301 -1.70 -24.31 9.03
C GLN A 301 -2.00 -23.70 7.67
N LEU A 302 -1.52 -24.31 6.61
CA LEU A 302 -1.76 -23.91 5.23
C LEU A 302 -2.85 -24.80 4.63
N ASP A 303 -3.90 -24.18 4.12
CA ASP A 303 -4.94 -24.84 3.33
C ASP A 303 -4.71 -24.52 1.85
N ILE A 304 -4.63 -25.57 1.03
CA ILE A 304 -4.48 -25.51 -0.42
C ILE A 304 -5.77 -26.01 -1.04
N VAL A 305 -6.41 -25.16 -1.83
CA VAL A 305 -7.67 -25.47 -2.51
C VAL A 305 -7.51 -25.28 -4.01
N PHE A 306 -7.61 -26.36 -4.77
CA PHE A 306 -7.58 -26.32 -6.24
C PHE A 306 -8.98 -26.43 -6.83
N PHE A 307 -9.23 -25.67 -7.88
CA PHE A 307 -10.44 -25.73 -8.68
C PHE A 307 -10.08 -26.07 -10.11
N HIS A 308 -10.83 -26.99 -10.71
CA HIS A 308 -10.75 -27.29 -12.14
C HIS A 308 -12.13 -27.66 -12.65
N GLU A 309 -12.66 -26.87 -13.58
CA GLU A 309 -13.95 -27.08 -14.21
C GLU A 309 -14.02 -28.47 -14.85
N GLY A 310 -15.00 -29.26 -14.43
CA GLY A 310 -15.29 -30.56 -15.02
C GLY A 310 -14.28 -31.66 -14.70
N ASP A 311 -13.21 -31.40 -13.93
CA ASP A 311 -12.18 -32.40 -13.62
C ASP A 311 -11.61 -32.27 -12.20
N ALA A 312 -12.35 -32.82 -11.24
CA ALA A 312 -11.91 -32.88 -9.84
C ALA A 312 -10.64 -33.75 -9.65
N LEU A 313 -10.35 -34.70 -10.55
CA LEU A 313 -9.17 -35.56 -10.47
C LEU A 313 -7.90 -34.78 -10.82
N THR A 314 -7.95 -33.94 -11.84
CA THR A 314 -6.85 -33.03 -12.17
C THR A 314 -6.63 -32.02 -11.04
N ALA A 315 -7.70 -31.42 -10.50
CA ALA A 315 -7.59 -30.53 -9.34
C ALA A 315 -6.92 -31.23 -8.13
N ARG A 316 -7.31 -32.48 -7.85
CA ARG A 316 -6.72 -33.30 -6.78
C ARG A 316 -5.23 -33.56 -7.02
N THR A 317 -4.87 -33.98 -8.23
CA THR A 317 -3.47 -34.28 -8.59
C THR A 317 -2.59 -33.05 -8.42
N LYS A 318 -3.05 -31.88 -8.89
CA LYS A 318 -2.33 -30.61 -8.72
C LYS A 318 -2.21 -30.20 -7.25
N ALA A 319 -3.25 -30.41 -6.44
CA ALA A 319 -3.19 -30.15 -5.00
C ALA A 319 -2.14 -31.03 -4.30
N ILE A 320 -2.10 -32.32 -4.62
CA ILE A 320 -1.13 -33.27 -4.07
C ILE A 320 0.29 -32.87 -4.48
N LEU A 321 0.51 -32.57 -5.76
CA LEU A 321 1.84 -32.18 -6.26
C LEU A 321 2.35 -30.89 -5.60
N LEU A 322 1.49 -29.87 -5.47
CA LEU A 322 1.88 -28.64 -4.79
C LEU A 322 2.19 -28.88 -3.30
N LYS A 323 1.42 -29.76 -2.64
CA LYS A 323 1.71 -30.18 -1.27
C LYS A 323 3.08 -30.81 -1.16
N GLU A 324 3.39 -31.77 -2.04
CA GLU A 324 4.67 -32.48 -2.05
C GLU A 324 5.83 -31.51 -2.20
N ASN A 325 5.73 -30.55 -3.12
CA ASN A 325 6.75 -29.51 -3.31
C ASN A 325 6.94 -28.65 -2.04
N ILE A 326 5.85 -28.22 -1.40
CA ILE A 326 5.92 -27.42 -0.16
C ILE A 326 6.51 -28.26 0.98
N VAL A 327 6.09 -29.51 1.11
CA VAL A 327 6.56 -30.43 2.16
C VAL A 327 8.04 -30.77 1.98
N ALA A 328 8.49 -30.94 0.74
CA ALA A 328 9.90 -31.12 0.42
C ALA A 328 10.72 -29.88 0.83
N ALA A 329 10.21 -28.67 0.60
CA ALA A 329 10.90 -27.43 0.94
C ALA A 329 10.93 -27.15 2.47
N VAL A 330 9.83 -27.42 3.18
CA VAL A 330 9.72 -27.12 4.63
C VAL A 330 10.23 -28.27 5.52
N GLY A 331 10.17 -29.51 5.04
CA GLY A 331 10.50 -30.74 5.76
C GLY A 331 9.27 -31.60 6.11
N ALA A 332 9.44 -32.93 6.05
CA ALA A 332 8.36 -33.92 6.21
C ALA A 332 7.58 -33.83 7.54
N LYS A 333 8.18 -33.27 8.60
CA LYS A 333 7.51 -33.08 9.91
C LYS A 333 6.32 -32.13 9.82
N GLU A 334 6.34 -31.21 8.86
CA GLU A 334 5.31 -30.18 8.71
C GLU A 334 4.17 -30.60 7.80
N GLU A 335 4.21 -31.82 7.24
CA GLU A 335 3.21 -32.32 6.30
C GLU A 335 1.77 -32.20 6.85
N LYS A 336 1.59 -32.48 8.15
CA LYS A 336 0.29 -32.39 8.83
C LYS A 336 -0.29 -30.98 8.87
N ARG A 337 0.54 -29.94 8.70
CA ARG A 337 0.12 -28.54 8.67
C ARG A 337 -0.31 -28.08 7.27
N VAL A 338 -0.06 -28.87 6.23
CA VAL A 338 -0.46 -28.57 4.85
C VAL A 338 -1.66 -29.43 4.47
N ARG A 339 -2.85 -28.82 4.47
CA ARG A 339 -4.13 -29.47 4.16
C ARG A 339 -4.53 -29.22 2.71
N LEU A 340 -5.26 -30.19 2.14
CA LEU A 340 -5.70 -30.16 0.75
C LEU A 340 -7.22 -30.19 0.67
N SER A 341 -7.73 -29.48 -0.32
CA SER A 341 -9.10 -29.60 -0.81
C SER A 341 -9.07 -29.37 -2.32
N TRP A 342 -10.05 -29.92 -3.03
CA TRP A 342 -10.15 -29.77 -4.47
C TRP A 342 -11.61 -29.85 -4.91
N PHE A 343 -11.93 -29.16 -6.00
CA PHE A 343 -13.28 -29.09 -6.55
C PHE A 343 -13.27 -29.24 -8.07
N GLY A 344 -14.24 -29.96 -8.61
CA GLY A 344 -14.50 -30.07 -10.06
C GLY A 344 -15.31 -28.90 -10.63
N GLU A 345 -15.35 -27.79 -9.90
CA GLU A 345 -16.16 -26.61 -10.18
C GLU A 345 -15.26 -25.40 -10.42
N LYS A 346 -15.84 -24.31 -10.93
CA LYS A 346 -15.15 -23.03 -11.09
C LYS A 346 -15.00 -22.33 -9.75
N GLU A 347 -13.91 -21.58 -9.59
CA GLU A 347 -13.85 -20.61 -8.49
C GLU A 347 -14.61 -19.34 -8.89
N THR A 348 -15.54 -18.91 -8.05
CA THR A 348 -16.17 -17.59 -8.18
C THR A 348 -15.37 -16.54 -7.41
N VAL A 349 -14.76 -15.60 -8.12
CA VAL A 349 -14.02 -14.48 -7.54
C VAL A 349 -14.82 -13.19 -7.68
N ARG A 350 -14.99 -12.45 -6.58
CA ARG A 350 -15.65 -11.15 -6.60
C ARG A 350 -14.63 -10.04 -6.84
N THR A 351 -14.77 -9.33 -7.95
CA THR A 351 -13.98 -8.13 -8.29
C THR A 351 -14.85 -6.87 -8.16
N ALA A 352 -14.24 -5.69 -8.38
CA ALA A 352 -15.00 -4.44 -8.43
C ALA A 352 -16.04 -4.43 -9.57
N ASN A 353 -15.83 -5.23 -10.61
CA ASN A 353 -16.65 -5.26 -11.83
C ASN A 353 -17.69 -6.41 -11.83
N GLY A 354 -17.78 -7.18 -10.74
CA GLY A 354 -18.76 -8.26 -10.57
C GLY A 354 -18.13 -9.60 -10.17
N ASN A 355 -18.85 -10.68 -10.44
CA ASN A 355 -18.36 -12.03 -10.21
C ASN A 355 -17.66 -12.54 -11.48
N TYR A 356 -16.43 -13.01 -11.32
CA TYR A 356 -15.66 -13.66 -12.37
C TYR A 356 -15.51 -15.14 -12.04
N GLN A 357 -15.61 -16.01 -13.05
CA GLN A 357 -15.50 -17.45 -12.89
C GLN A 357 -14.15 -17.92 -13.44
N LEU A 358 -13.33 -18.52 -12.58
CA LEU A 358 -12.07 -19.12 -12.99
C LEU A 358 -12.27 -20.61 -13.23
N PRO A 359 -12.13 -21.10 -14.48
CA PRO A 359 -12.26 -22.53 -14.78
C PRO A 359 -11.14 -23.33 -14.11
N GLU A 360 -9.98 -22.72 -13.92
CA GLU A 360 -8.88 -23.32 -13.21
C GLU A 360 -8.22 -22.30 -12.29
N SER A 361 -8.03 -22.64 -11.02
CA SER A 361 -7.48 -21.71 -10.04
C SER A 361 -6.94 -22.40 -8.79
N LEU A 362 -6.23 -21.59 -7.99
CA LEU A 362 -5.67 -21.96 -6.71
C LEU A 362 -6.05 -20.92 -5.66
N LEU A 363 -6.65 -21.39 -4.57
CA LEU A 363 -6.93 -20.60 -3.38
C LEU A 363 -6.09 -21.12 -2.21
N LEU A 364 -5.33 -20.22 -1.59
CA LEU A 364 -4.44 -20.49 -0.46
C LEU A 364 -4.86 -19.64 0.73
N PHE A 365 -4.94 -20.24 1.91
CA PHE A 365 -5.09 -19.48 3.14
C PHE A 365 -4.42 -20.16 4.31
N GLY A 366 -3.80 -19.34 5.15
CA GLY A 366 -3.11 -19.74 6.35
C GLY A 366 -3.95 -19.42 7.59
N ARG A 367 -4.28 -20.45 8.38
CA ARG A 367 -4.96 -20.31 9.67
C ARG A 367 -3.97 -20.50 10.81
N ARG A 368 -4.08 -19.69 11.87
CA ARG A 368 -3.33 -19.91 13.11
C ARG A 368 -4.14 -20.79 14.05
N ASN A 369 -3.58 -21.93 14.47
CA ASN A 369 -4.18 -22.73 15.53
C ASN A 369 -3.76 -22.17 16.90
N PHE A 370 -4.74 -21.71 17.67
CA PHE A 370 -4.55 -21.23 19.04
C PHE A 370 -4.66 -22.35 20.10
N THR A 371 -4.87 -23.59 19.69
CA THR A 371 -5.18 -24.72 20.59
C THR A 371 -3.98 -25.26 21.36
N GLN A 372 -2.74 -24.88 21.04
CA GLN A 372 -1.53 -25.40 21.69
C GLN A 372 -1.22 -24.79 23.08
N ASP A 373 -1.86 -23.68 23.46
CA ASP A 373 -1.58 -22.99 24.74
C ASP A 373 -2.27 -23.63 25.97
N LYS A 374 -3.16 -24.61 25.78
CA LYS A 374 -3.88 -25.25 26.90
C LYS A 374 -3.19 -26.47 27.50
N GLU A 375 -2.21 -27.07 26.83
CA GLU A 375 -1.57 -28.31 27.30
C GLU A 375 -0.22 -28.11 28.00
N THR A 376 0.33 -26.89 28.01
CA THR A 376 1.62 -26.58 28.67
C THR A 376 1.47 -25.86 30.02
N LYS A 377 0.26 -25.84 30.60
CA LYS A 377 0.03 -25.43 31.99
C LYS A 377 -0.63 -26.58 32.76
N ILE A 378 0.19 -27.53 33.18
CA ILE A 378 -0.11 -28.42 34.32
C ILE A 378 1.03 -28.27 35.32
#